data_AF-A0A6B3GER2-F1
#
_entry.id   AF-A0A6B3GER2-F1
#
_cell.length_a   1.000
_cell.length_b   1.000
_cell.length_c   1.000
_cell.angle_alpha   90.00
_cell.angle_beta   90.00
_cell.angle_gamma   90.00
#
_symmetry.space_group_name_H-M   'P 1'
#
loop_
_entity.id
_entity.type
_entity.pdbx_description
1 polymer ?
#
loop_
_entity_poly.entity_id
_entity_poly.type
_entity_poly.pdbx_seq_one_letter_code
_entity_poly.pdbx_strand_id
1 'polypeptide(L)'
;AFTAAVVDAAPEADQPWMATTYIEGPTLAQRITDEGPLNGAELRRLAVGLAEALRDIHRVGVVHRDLKPSNVVLSTEGPRVIDFG
;
A
#
# COMPACT_ATOMS: atom_id res chain seq x y z
N ALA A 1 -1.89 -2.18 11.82
CA ALA A 1 -2.70 -2.78 10.75
C ALA A 1 -2.00 -2.48 9.42
N PHE A 2 -1.94 -3.43 8.48
CA PHE A 2 -1.12 -3.32 7.24
C PHE A 2 -1.84 -2.64 6.07
N THR A 3 -3.03 -2.09 6.35
CA THR A 3 -3.88 -1.32 5.43
C THR A 3 -4.20 0.02 6.09
N ALA A 4 -4.34 1.08 5.29
CA ALA A 4 -4.78 2.38 5.80
C ALA A 4 -6.20 2.22 6.37
N ALA A 5 -6.40 2.49 7.65
CA ALA A 5 -7.72 2.40 8.25
C ALA A 5 -8.63 3.49 7.67
N VAL A 6 -9.89 3.15 7.40
CA VAL A 6 -10.91 4.14 7.04
C VAL A 6 -11.14 5.03 8.26
N VAL A 7 -10.90 6.32 8.09
CA VAL A 7 -11.05 7.35 9.13
C VAL A 7 -12.49 7.87 9.11
N ASP A 8 -13.05 8.06 7.92
CA ASP A 8 -14.44 8.49 7.73
C ASP A 8 -14.91 8.13 6.31
N ALA A 9 -16.21 8.03 6.08
CA ALA A 9 -16.78 7.78 4.77
C ALA A 9 -18.24 8.25 4.69
N ALA A 10 -18.65 8.74 3.53
CA ALA A 10 -20.05 8.98 3.22
C ALA A 10 -20.41 8.36 1.86
N PRO A 11 -20.83 7.09 1.83
CA PRO A 11 -21.17 6.42 0.57
C PRO A 11 -22.48 6.94 -0.06
N GLU A 12 -23.38 7.50 0.75
CA GLU A 12 -24.69 8.01 0.32
C GLU A 12 -24.70 9.52 0.00
N ALA A 13 -23.53 10.19 0.07
CA ALA A 13 -23.43 11.60 -0.30
C ALA A 13 -23.61 11.79 -1.82
N ASP A 14 -24.05 12.98 -2.24
CA ASP A 14 -24.17 13.34 -3.67
C ASP A 14 -22.88 13.04 -4.46
N GLN A 15 -21.73 13.17 -3.79
CA GLN A 15 -20.44 12.66 -4.24
C GLN A 15 -19.87 11.72 -3.18
N PRO A 16 -19.96 10.39 -3.39
CA PRO A 16 -19.46 9.41 -2.43
C PRO A 16 -17.97 9.59 -2.16
N TRP A 17 -17.56 9.49 -0.90
CA TRP A 17 -16.17 9.65 -0.51
C TRP A 17 -15.78 8.74 0.66
N MET A 18 -14.48 8.47 0.75
CA MET A 18 -13.86 7.73 1.83
C MET A 18 -12.51 8.37 2.17
N ALA A 19 -12.30 8.65 3.44
CA ALA A 19 -11.02 9.10 3.98
C ALA A 19 -10.31 7.91 4.62
N THR A 20 -9.07 7.68 4.24
CA THR A 20 -8.21 6.65 4.85
C THR A 20 -7.05 7.30 5.57
N THR A 21 -6.41 6.53 6.45
CA THR A 21 -5.20 6.97 7.16
C THR A 21 -4.15 7.39 6.15
N TYR A 22 -3.66 8.63 6.28
CA TYR A 22 -2.52 9.08 5.49
C TYR A 22 -1.26 8.32 5.90
N ILE A 23 -0.58 7.74 4.92
CA ILE A 23 0.70 7.05 5.12
C ILE A 23 1.78 7.93 4.51
N GLU A 24 2.71 8.36 5.36
CA GLU A 24 3.83 9.18 4.93
C GLU A 24 4.84 8.35 4.11
N GLY A 25 5.32 8.92 3.01
CA GLY A 25 6.32 8.33 2.12
C GLY A 25 5.90 8.33 0.65
N PRO A 26 6.85 8.16 -0.29
CA PRO A 26 6.55 8.02 -1.69
C PRO A 26 5.94 6.65 -2.00
N THR A 27 5.19 6.57 -3.08
CA THR A 27 4.84 5.28 -3.69
C THR A 27 6.07 4.61 -4.28
N LEU A 28 6.05 3.28 -4.40
CA LEU A 28 7.10 2.53 -5.10
C LEU A 28 7.23 2.97 -6.57
N ALA A 29 6.11 3.35 -7.21
CA ALA A 29 6.14 3.91 -8.56
C ALA A 29 6.94 5.23 -8.64
N GLN A 30 6.72 6.16 -7.71
CA GLN A 30 7.47 7.41 -7.62
C GLN A 30 8.96 7.12 -7.38
N ARG A 31 9.26 6.27 -6.39
CA ARG A 31 10.64 5.87 -6.10
C ARG A 31 11.36 5.26 -7.30
N ILE A 32 10.70 4.42 -8.09
CA ILE A 32 11.30 3.82 -9.29
C ILE A 32 11.51 4.88 -10.38
N THR A 33 10.57 5.82 -10.53
CA THR A 33 10.66 6.90 -11.52
C THR A 33 11.82 7.83 -11.21
N ASP A 34 11.98 8.22 -9.95
CA ASP A 34 12.93 9.27 -9.53
C ASP A 34 14.36 8.73 -9.38
N GLU A 35 14.50 7.48 -8.91
CA GLU A 35 15.80 6.91 -8.52
C GLU A 35 16.14 5.61 -9.27
N GLY A 36 15.27 5.15 -10.17
CA GLY A 36 15.48 3.92 -10.94
C GLY A 36 15.11 2.64 -10.18
N PRO A 37 15.28 1.47 -10.81
CA PRO A 37 14.84 0.19 -10.27
C PRO A 37 15.59 -0.23 -9.00
N LEU A 38 14.88 -0.90 -8.09
CA LEU A 38 15.46 -1.46 -6.87
C LEU A 38 16.27 -2.72 -7.19
N ASN A 39 17.44 -2.83 -6.57
CA ASN A 39 18.37 -3.93 -6.79
C ASN A 39 18.85 -4.55 -5.47
N GLY A 40 19.35 -5.79 -5.55
CA GLY A 40 20.09 -6.43 -4.46
C GLY A 40 19.34 -6.48 -3.12
N ALA A 41 19.95 -5.91 -2.08
CA ALA A 41 19.42 -5.96 -0.72
C ALA A 41 18.12 -5.16 -0.55
N GLU A 42 17.97 -4.06 -1.30
CA GLU A 42 16.79 -3.21 -1.23
C GLU A 42 15.55 -3.92 -1.78
N LEU A 43 15.69 -4.52 -2.97
CA LEU A 43 14.64 -5.34 -3.57
C LEU A 43 14.22 -6.50 -2.66
N ARG A 44 15.18 -7.17 -2.01
CA ARG A 44 14.88 -8.26 -1.07
C ARG A 44 14.09 -7.76 0.15
N ARG A 45 14.44 -6.62 0.72
CA ARG A 45 13.69 -6.03 1.86
C ARG A 45 12.25 -5.68 1.46
N LEU A 46 12.08 -5.06 0.29
CA LEU A 46 10.75 -4.77 -0.25
C LEU A 46 9.93 -6.06 -0.44
N ALA A 47 10.53 -7.09 -1.04
CA ALA A 47 9.85 -8.35 -1.31
C ALA A 47 9.39 -9.05 -0.02
N VAL A 48 10.23 -9.08 1.02
CA VAL A 48 9.87 -9.64 2.32
C VAL A 48 8.71 -8.86 2.95
N GLY A 49 8.81 -7.53 3.01
CA GLY A 49 7.77 -6.69 3.61
C GLY A 49 6.43 -6.79 2.86
N LEU A 50 6.46 -6.83 1.52
CA LEU A 50 5.25 -7.04 0.71
C LEU A 50 4.63 -8.42 0.93
N ALA A 51 5.45 -9.47 1.02
CA ALA A 51 4.96 -10.82 1.30
C ALA A 51 4.29 -10.91 2.67
N GLU A 52 4.84 -10.23 3.69
CA GLU A 52 4.23 -10.15 5.02
C GLU A 52 2.90 -9.39 4.99
N ALA A 53 2.86 -8.22 4.34
CA ALA A 53 1.64 -7.44 4.20
C ALA A 53 0.53 -8.23 3.49
N LEU A 54 0.87 -8.89 2.37
CA LEU A 54 -0.07 -9.73 1.63
C LEU A 54 -0.54 -10.94 2.44
N ARG A 55 0.35 -11.58 3.20
CA ARG A 55 -0.03 -12.67 4.11
C ARG A 55 -1.05 -12.19 5.13
N ASP A 56 -0.86 -11.00 5.71
CA ASP A 56 -1.79 -10.45 6.70
C ASP A 56 -3.14 -10.06 6.10
N ILE A 57 -3.15 -9.51 4.89
CA ILE A 57 -4.37 -9.24 4.10
C ILE A 57 -5.12 -10.56 3.82
N HIS A 58 -4.41 -11.57 3.30
CA HIS A 58 -5.02 -12.85 2.94
C HIS A 58 -5.53 -13.61 4.17
N ARG A 59 -4.89 -13.45 5.33
CA ARG A 59 -5.31 -14.09 6.59
C ARG A 59 -6.72 -13.67 7.04
N VAL A 60 -7.17 -12.47 6.65
CA VAL A 60 -8.54 -12.00 6.93
C VAL A 60 -9.51 -12.25 5.77
N GLY A 61 -9.13 -13.08 4.78
CA GLY A 61 -9.99 -13.46 3.65
C GLY A 61 -10.10 -12.40 2.55
N VAL A 62 -9.32 -11.33 2.63
CA VAL A 62 -9.29 -10.26 1.61
C VAL A 62 -8.24 -10.59 0.55
N VAL A 63 -8.52 -10.24 -0.70
CA VAL A 63 -7.54 -10.30 -1.80
C VAL A 63 -7.46 -8.91 -2.42
N HIS A 64 -6.24 -8.38 -2.58
CA HIS A 64 -6.05 -7.01 -3.09
C HIS A 64 -6.50 -6.80 -4.53
N ARG A 65 -6.27 -7.81 -5.40
CA ARG A 65 -6.62 -7.86 -6.84
C ARG A 65 -5.95 -6.85 -7.77
N ASP A 66 -5.56 -5.67 -7.31
CA ASP A 66 -4.90 -4.65 -8.13
C ASP A 66 -3.50 -4.26 -7.61
N LEU A 67 -2.69 -5.26 -7.22
CA LEU A 67 -1.38 -4.97 -6.63
C LEU A 67 -0.41 -4.48 -7.72
N LYS A 68 0.04 -3.23 -7.59
CA LYS A 68 0.97 -2.57 -8.51
C LYS A 68 1.82 -1.52 -7.76
N PRO A 69 2.94 -1.03 -8.34
CA PRO A 69 3.85 -0.12 -7.64
C PRO A 69 3.22 1.19 -7.12
N SER A 70 2.18 1.71 -7.78
CA SER A 70 1.48 2.90 -7.28
C SER A 70 0.67 2.63 -6.00
N ASN A 71 0.33 1.37 -5.73
CA ASN A 71 -0.47 0.94 -4.58
C ASN A 71 0.42 0.46 -3.42
N VAL A 72 1.72 0.75 -3.47
CA VAL A 72 2.68 0.43 -2.42
C VAL A 72 3.34 1.71 -1.94
N VAL A 73 3.11 2.11 -0.69
CA VAL A 73 3.75 3.26 -0.06
C VAL A 73 4.97 2.81 0.74
N LEU A 74 6.11 3.46 0.50
CA LEU A 74 7.37 3.20 1.20
C LEU A 74 7.43 4.04 2.48
N SER A 75 6.77 3.55 3.53
CA SER A 75 6.76 4.23 4.84
C SER A 75 8.02 3.94 5.64
N THR A 76 8.25 4.74 6.69
CA THR A 76 9.35 4.54 7.65
C THR A 76 9.28 3.20 8.39
N GLU A 77 8.08 2.61 8.50
CA GLU A 77 7.84 1.31 9.13
C GLU A 77 7.92 0.13 8.15
N GLY A 78 8.14 0.39 6.86
CA GLY A 78 8.17 -0.60 5.79
C GLY A 78 7.09 -0.40 4.72
N PRO A 79 7.02 -1.28 3.71
CA PRO A 79 6.05 -1.15 2.63
C PRO A 79 4.62 -1.35 3.13
N ARG A 80 3.73 -0.43 2.75
CA ARG A 80 2.29 -0.49 3.03
C ARG A 80 1.52 -0.68 1.74
N VAL A 81 0.55 -1.59 1.73
CA VAL A 81 -0.34 -1.80 0.58
C VAL A 81 -1.59 -0.95 0.78
N ILE A 82 -1.93 -0.14 -0.22
CA ILE A 82 -3.06 0.79 -0.24
C ILE A 82 -4.00 0.49 -1.42
N ASP A 83 -5.17 1.11 -1.45
CA ASP A 83 -6.11 1.07 -2.59
C ASP A 83 -6.51 -0.36 -2.99
N PHE A 84 -7.27 -0.98 -2.09
CA PHE A 84 -7.98 -2.22 -2.33
C PHE A 84 -9.18 -1.88 -3.22
N GLY A 85 -9.09 -2.24 -4.50
CA GLY A 85 -10.12 -1.95 -5.50
C GLY A 85 -11.48 -2.59 -5.20
#